data_AF-A0A5D8YN35-F1
#
_entry.id   AF-A0A5D8YN35-F1
#
_cell.length_a   1.000
_cell.length_b   1.000
_cell.length_c   1.000
_cell.angle_alpha   90.00
_cell.angle_beta   90.00
_cell.angle_gamma   90.00
#
_symmetry.space_group_name_H-M   'P 1'
#
loop_
_entity.id
_entity.type
_entity.pdbx_description
1 polymer ?
#
loop_
_entity_poly.entity_id
_entity_poly.type
_entity_poly.pdbx_seq_one_letter_code
_entity_poly.pdbx_strand_id
1 'polypeptide(L)'
;MKKNIICCLSVILIALSASAQSDSATAWLSQIPYDGVPLAQAFDSRVPDPAVYRQHANKVYYIWGARSPQQPDGVMASKYFPSMRNPDRKRTIDWYKEHHPDWIMYQEDRVTPAYGFIYSWGGATPLDISNPEVREYYMNEFILPAIKAGYKMVAMDNVSLSNMPKCVGHYSGTKWVPLYSGKRDDPAFQKDLVSWIEFLRDRLHPLDVSIAANIKATTAPKEIRLRMLNAVDVWGDETGFSHGGKNLTDASWEREFSSLMEITPSKGYFGVNQVNGTVEEAPHEQIEWVIANFLLCRGPKSMLSVAGFDMSNKKAMYQQFNYRPEMDVNIGKPLEDPRKDSSDAWMRAYQKGMVLVNPSSKDTVTVKLPKGKWKTLNGDTVSGTVVLQPASGAVLTKK
;
A
#
# COMPACT_ATOMS: atom_id res chain seq x y z
N MET A 1 -22.37 -75.37 -18.49
CA MET A 1 -22.46 -74.68 -17.18
C MET A 1 -21.23 -73.81 -16.98
N LYS A 2 -21.31 -72.50 -17.26
CA LYS A 2 -20.25 -71.52 -16.98
C LYS A 2 -20.88 -70.40 -16.14
N LYS A 3 -20.37 -70.22 -14.92
CA LYS A 3 -20.81 -69.19 -13.97
C LYS A 3 -20.12 -67.86 -14.33
N ASN A 4 -20.90 -66.80 -14.52
CA ASN A 4 -20.40 -65.43 -14.60
C ASN A 4 -20.32 -64.87 -13.18
N ILE A 5 -19.12 -64.43 -12.78
CA ILE A 5 -18.87 -63.70 -11.54
C ILE A 5 -18.93 -62.20 -11.88
N ILE A 6 -19.89 -61.49 -11.30
CA ILE A 6 -19.99 -60.03 -11.37
C ILE A 6 -19.14 -59.47 -10.21
N CYS A 7 -18.10 -58.73 -10.55
CA CYS A 7 -17.24 -58.04 -9.59
C CYS A 7 -17.76 -56.61 -9.40
N CYS A 8 -18.32 -56.30 -8.23
CA CYS A 8 -18.71 -54.94 -7.85
C CYS A 8 -17.46 -54.11 -7.53
N LEU A 9 -17.18 -53.08 -8.34
CA LEU A 9 -16.25 -52.01 -7.99
C LEU A 9 -16.95 -51.02 -7.06
N SER A 10 -16.55 -50.99 -5.79
CA SER A 10 -16.91 -49.93 -4.86
C SER A 10 -16.02 -48.71 -5.11
N VAL A 11 -16.58 -47.65 -5.69
CA VAL A 11 -15.94 -46.34 -5.80
C VAL A 11 -16.01 -45.67 -4.43
N ILE A 12 -14.89 -45.57 -3.74
CA ILE A 12 -14.75 -44.76 -2.53
C ILE A 12 -14.64 -43.30 -2.95
N LEU A 13 -15.74 -42.54 -2.80
CA LEU A 13 -15.70 -41.08 -2.83
C LEU A 13 -14.98 -40.59 -1.57
N ILE A 14 -13.72 -40.16 -1.71
CA ILE A 14 -13.05 -39.36 -0.68
C ILE A 14 -13.62 -37.94 -0.80
N ALA A 15 -14.54 -37.60 0.10
CA ALA A 15 -14.96 -36.22 0.29
C ALA A 15 -13.76 -35.43 0.83
N LEU A 16 -13.13 -34.62 -0.03
CA LEU A 16 -12.17 -33.61 0.38
C LEU A 16 -12.94 -32.56 1.19
N SER A 17 -12.91 -32.71 2.51
CA SER A 17 -13.28 -31.65 3.43
C SER A 17 -12.37 -30.46 3.14
N ALA A 18 -12.89 -29.43 2.47
CA ALA A 18 -12.28 -28.12 2.44
C ALA A 18 -12.29 -27.58 3.88
N SER A 19 -11.27 -27.94 4.65
CA SER A 19 -10.98 -27.27 5.91
C SER A 19 -10.82 -25.79 5.58
N ALA A 20 -11.71 -24.97 6.13
CA ALA A 20 -11.54 -23.52 6.15
C ALA A 20 -10.21 -23.24 6.84
N GLN A 21 -9.16 -23.15 6.04
CA GLN A 21 -7.85 -22.69 6.46
C GLN A 21 -8.11 -21.26 6.90
N SER A 22 -8.17 -21.01 8.22
CA SER A 22 -8.15 -19.63 8.69
C SER A 22 -6.87 -19.03 8.14
N ASP A 23 -6.95 -18.00 7.30
CA ASP A 23 -5.81 -17.33 6.69
C ASP A 23 -4.92 -16.71 7.78
N SER A 24 -4.09 -17.55 8.40
CA SER A 24 -3.14 -17.17 9.45
C SER A 24 -2.22 -16.06 8.95
N ALA A 25 -1.94 -16.04 7.64
CA ALA A 25 -1.16 -15.01 6.97
C ALA A 25 -1.68 -13.60 7.25
N THR A 26 -3.00 -13.44 7.48
CA THR A 26 -3.64 -12.14 7.75
C THR A 26 -4.05 -11.95 9.21
N ALA A 27 -3.81 -12.93 10.09
CA ALA A 27 -4.24 -12.87 11.49
C ALA A 27 -3.68 -11.64 12.22
N TRP A 28 -2.47 -11.21 11.89
CA TRP A 28 -1.85 -10.02 12.48
C TRP A 28 -2.63 -8.73 12.21
N LEU A 29 -3.36 -8.62 11.08
CA LEU A 29 -4.18 -7.44 10.77
C LEU A 29 -5.29 -7.22 11.80
N SER A 30 -5.73 -8.28 12.48
CA SER A 30 -6.72 -8.18 13.55
C SER A 30 -6.19 -7.49 14.82
N GLN A 31 -4.86 -7.35 14.94
CA GLN A 31 -4.22 -6.64 16.05
C GLN A 31 -4.23 -5.13 15.87
N ILE A 32 -4.51 -4.63 14.66
CA ILE A 32 -4.62 -3.20 14.38
C ILE A 32 -5.89 -2.67 15.06
N PRO A 33 -5.80 -1.67 15.96
CA PRO A 33 -6.97 -1.17 16.67
C PRO A 33 -7.86 -0.35 15.73
N TYR A 34 -9.18 -0.52 15.87
CA TYR A 34 -10.15 0.25 15.07
C TYR A 34 -10.37 1.68 15.60
N ASP A 35 -9.87 2.00 16.78
CA ASP A 35 -9.80 3.35 17.32
C ASP A 35 -8.40 3.97 17.13
N GLY A 36 -8.25 5.24 17.52
CA GLY A 36 -6.97 5.95 17.46
C GLY A 36 -6.45 6.21 16.05
N VAL A 37 -5.13 6.30 15.93
CA VAL A 37 -4.38 6.49 14.68
C VAL A 37 -3.25 5.46 14.64
N PRO A 38 -3.53 4.17 14.30
CA PRO A 38 -2.49 3.15 14.16
C PRO A 38 -1.45 3.60 13.13
N LEU A 39 -0.17 3.35 13.37
CA LEU A 39 0.92 3.86 12.55
C LEU A 39 1.58 2.78 11.70
N ALA A 40 2.15 3.20 10.57
CA ALA A 40 3.06 2.44 9.73
C ALA A 40 4.35 3.23 9.47
N GLN A 41 5.48 2.52 9.42
CA GLN A 41 6.79 3.09 9.12
C GLN A 41 7.21 2.75 7.68
N ALA A 42 7.68 3.74 6.93
CA ALA A 42 8.25 3.53 5.59
C ALA A 42 9.78 3.39 5.67
N PHE A 43 10.30 2.17 5.66
CA PHE A 43 11.72 1.85 5.88
C PHE A 43 12.24 2.25 7.27
N ASP A 44 13.11 1.43 7.85
CA ASP A 44 13.68 1.65 9.20
C ASP A 44 15.20 1.88 9.16
N SER A 45 15.76 2.16 7.98
CA SER A 45 17.22 2.14 7.82
C SER A 45 17.98 3.23 8.59
N ARG A 46 17.28 4.27 9.05
CA ARG A 46 17.81 5.34 9.88
C ARG A 46 17.04 5.48 11.21
N VAL A 47 16.44 4.39 11.69
CA VAL A 47 15.83 4.31 13.02
C VAL A 47 16.84 3.63 13.96
N PRO A 48 17.49 4.37 14.87
CA PRO A 48 18.54 3.80 15.71
C PRO A 48 18.03 2.79 16.73
N ASP A 49 16.86 3.06 17.31
CA ASP A 49 16.22 2.22 18.32
C ASP A 49 14.77 1.90 17.91
N PRO A 50 14.47 0.66 17.47
CA PRO A 50 13.12 0.25 17.14
C PRO A 50 12.13 0.31 18.32
N ALA A 51 12.58 0.42 19.58
CA ALA A 51 11.66 0.51 20.73
C ALA A 51 10.73 1.73 20.64
N VAL A 52 11.12 2.78 19.90
CA VAL A 52 10.27 3.98 19.65
C VAL A 52 8.90 3.63 19.07
N TYR A 53 8.79 2.52 18.32
CA TYR A 53 7.52 2.02 17.75
C TYR A 53 6.45 1.67 18.79
N ARG A 54 6.86 1.54 20.06
CA ARG A 54 6.01 1.14 21.20
C ARG A 54 5.91 2.17 22.31
N GLN A 55 6.58 3.32 22.18
CA GLN A 55 6.66 4.33 23.24
C GLN A 55 5.46 5.29 23.28
N HIS A 56 4.75 5.46 22.15
CA HIS A 56 3.64 6.41 22.01
C HIS A 56 2.27 5.74 22.24
N ALA A 57 1.23 6.54 22.48
CA ALA A 57 -0.11 6.02 22.75
C ALA A 57 -0.66 5.29 21.53
N ASN A 58 -0.48 5.89 20.35
CA ASN A 58 -0.67 5.22 19.07
C ASN A 58 0.66 4.58 18.61
N LYS A 59 0.58 3.30 18.25
CA LYS A 59 1.77 2.46 18.02
C LYS A 59 1.97 2.18 16.53
N VAL A 60 3.21 1.83 16.15
CA VAL A 60 3.50 1.29 14.82
C VAL A 60 3.11 -0.19 14.77
N TYR A 61 2.39 -0.61 13.74
CA TYR A 61 1.98 -2.02 13.55
C TYR A 61 2.66 -2.67 12.35
N TYR A 62 3.24 -1.87 11.47
CA TYR A 62 3.77 -2.32 10.20
C TYR A 62 4.98 -1.49 9.76
N ILE A 63 5.99 -2.15 9.22
CA ILE A 63 7.15 -1.52 8.58
C ILE A 63 7.23 -1.99 7.12
N TRP A 64 7.09 -1.04 6.20
CA TRP A 64 7.36 -1.24 4.78
C TRP A 64 8.86 -1.32 4.55
N GLY A 65 9.38 -2.46 4.10
CA GLY A 65 10.80 -2.61 3.77
C GLY A 65 11.74 -2.50 4.97
N ALA A 66 11.47 -3.26 6.02
CA ALA A 66 12.33 -3.34 7.19
C ALA A 66 13.72 -3.92 6.86
N ARG A 67 14.73 -3.53 7.65
CA ARG A 67 16.10 -4.08 7.58
C ARG A 67 16.23 -5.45 8.22
N SER A 68 15.44 -5.70 9.26
CA SER A 68 15.44 -6.95 10.02
C SER A 68 14.02 -7.48 10.19
N PRO A 69 13.82 -8.81 10.13
CA PRO A 69 12.54 -9.41 10.49
C PRO A 69 12.27 -9.39 12.00
N GLN A 70 13.31 -9.28 12.83
CA GLN A 70 13.15 -9.09 14.28
C GLN A 70 12.80 -7.64 14.58
N GLN A 71 11.58 -7.42 15.08
CA GLN A 71 11.02 -6.13 15.45
C GLN A 71 10.38 -6.23 16.84
N PRO A 72 10.06 -5.11 17.51
CA PRO A 72 9.30 -5.14 18.75
C PRO A 72 7.98 -5.90 18.61
N ASP A 73 7.54 -6.54 19.70
CA ASP A 73 6.33 -7.38 19.72
C ASP A 73 5.13 -6.68 19.09
N GLY A 74 4.49 -7.36 18.13
CA GLY A 74 3.30 -6.91 17.37
C GLY A 74 3.60 -5.98 16.18
N VAL A 75 4.87 -5.73 15.85
CA VAL A 75 5.25 -4.93 14.67
C VAL A 75 5.57 -5.88 13.52
N MET A 76 4.78 -5.83 12.45
CA MET A 76 5.00 -6.68 11.28
C MET A 76 6.11 -6.09 10.39
N ALA A 77 7.19 -6.83 10.22
CA ALA A 77 8.27 -6.49 9.30
C ALA A 77 8.00 -7.07 7.90
N SER A 78 8.09 -6.22 6.87
CA SER A 78 8.10 -6.70 5.48
C SER A 78 9.47 -6.58 4.84
N LYS A 79 9.80 -7.54 3.95
CA LYS A 79 10.97 -7.43 3.08
C LYS A 79 10.57 -6.73 1.78
N TYR A 80 11.30 -5.66 1.45
CA TYR A 80 11.10 -4.91 0.22
C TYR A 80 11.60 -5.66 -1.03
N PHE A 81 10.79 -5.65 -2.08
CA PHE A 81 11.17 -6.08 -3.41
C PHE A 81 10.55 -5.14 -4.47
N PRO A 82 11.31 -4.69 -5.48
CA PRO A 82 10.73 -4.03 -6.63
C PRO A 82 9.86 -4.99 -7.45
N SER A 83 8.81 -4.49 -8.08
CA SER A 83 8.01 -5.29 -9.01
C SER A 83 8.65 -5.35 -10.40
N MET A 84 8.58 -6.53 -11.03
CA MET A 84 8.96 -6.84 -12.42
C MET A 84 10.41 -6.47 -12.83
N ARG A 85 11.32 -6.38 -11.87
CA ARG A 85 12.73 -6.08 -12.15
C ARG A 85 13.63 -6.68 -11.09
N ASN A 86 14.87 -6.95 -11.48
CA ASN A 86 15.84 -7.59 -10.61
C ASN A 86 16.08 -6.78 -9.31
N PRO A 87 15.95 -7.40 -8.12
CA PRO A 87 16.18 -6.74 -6.83
C PRO A 87 17.66 -6.64 -6.44
N ASP A 88 18.54 -7.46 -7.03
CA ASP A 88 19.95 -7.53 -6.65
C ASP A 88 20.84 -6.70 -7.59
N ARG A 89 21.41 -5.61 -7.07
CA ARG A 89 22.31 -4.72 -7.84
C ARG A 89 23.56 -5.39 -8.39
N LYS A 90 23.93 -6.58 -7.89
CA LYS A 90 25.08 -7.35 -8.40
C LYS A 90 24.78 -8.04 -9.73
N ARG A 91 23.51 -8.40 -9.98
CA ARG A 91 23.06 -9.02 -11.24
C ARG A 91 22.68 -7.91 -12.24
N THR A 92 23.69 -7.34 -12.89
CA THR A 92 23.51 -6.25 -13.85
C THR A 92 22.80 -6.73 -15.12
N ILE A 93 22.43 -5.79 -16.00
CA ILE A 93 21.86 -6.13 -17.31
C ILE A 93 22.78 -7.06 -18.12
N ASP A 94 24.10 -6.90 -18.02
CA ASP A 94 25.05 -7.72 -18.76
C ASP A 94 25.12 -9.15 -18.21
N TRP A 95 24.97 -9.31 -16.88
CA TRP A 95 24.82 -10.64 -16.29
C TRP A 95 23.60 -11.37 -16.85
N TYR A 96 22.46 -10.68 -16.97
CA TYR A 96 21.25 -11.28 -17.58
C TYR A 96 21.43 -11.54 -19.07
N LYS A 97 22.11 -10.68 -19.85
CA LYS A 97 22.39 -10.97 -21.26
C LYS A 97 23.24 -12.22 -21.45
N GLU A 98 24.16 -12.49 -20.53
CA GLU A 98 25.04 -13.66 -20.56
C GLU A 98 24.32 -14.94 -20.14
N HIS A 99 23.50 -14.88 -19.08
CA HIS A 99 22.95 -16.08 -18.43
C HIS A 99 21.49 -16.36 -18.80
N HIS A 100 20.68 -15.31 -18.99
CA HIS A 100 19.24 -15.39 -19.24
C HIS A 100 18.78 -14.27 -20.21
N PRO A 101 19.32 -14.23 -21.45
CA PRO A 101 19.01 -13.15 -22.40
C PRO A 101 17.53 -13.10 -22.76
N ASP A 102 16.81 -14.20 -22.56
CA ASP A 102 15.39 -14.37 -22.86
C ASP A 102 14.44 -13.88 -21.77
N TRP A 103 14.98 -13.42 -20.64
CA TRP A 103 14.18 -12.86 -19.55
C TRP A 103 14.07 -11.33 -19.61
N ILE A 104 14.91 -10.68 -20.43
CA ILE A 104 14.98 -9.22 -20.47
C ILE A 104 13.85 -8.68 -21.34
N MET A 105 13.07 -7.76 -20.77
CA MET A 105 12.05 -7.02 -21.51
C MET A 105 12.64 -5.79 -22.22
N TYR A 106 12.22 -5.57 -23.47
CA TYR A 106 12.66 -4.46 -24.32
C TYR A 106 11.49 -3.60 -24.81
N GLN A 107 11.83 -2.38 -25.20
CA GLN A 107 10.92 -1.45 -25.87
C GLN A 107 10.77 -1.79 -27.36
N GLU A 108 10.00 -0.97 -28.09
CA GLU A 108 9.65 -1.18 -29.50
C GLU A 108 10.86 -1.27 -30.45
N ASP A 109 11.96 -0.58 -30.11
CA ASP A 109 13.21 -0.62 -30.88
C ASP A 109 13.95 -1.96 -30.77
N ARG A 110 13.52 -2.84 -29.85
CA ARG A 110 14.09 -4.17 -29.57
C ARG A 110 15.57 -4.13 -29.17
N VAL A 111 16.04 -2.98 -28.69
CA VAL A 111 17.43 -2.75 -28.28
C VAL A 111 17.46 -2.15 -26.88
N THR A 112 16.55 -1.22 -26.59
CA THR A 112 16.45 -0.54 -25.30
C THR A 112 15.71 -1.41 -24.29
N PRO A 113 16.34 -1.80 -23.17
CA PRO A 113 15.61 -2.47 -22.10
C PRO A 113 14.50 -1.58 -21.56
N ALA A 114 13.35 -2.17 -21.24
CA ALA A 114 12.18 -1.49 -20.71
C ALA A 114 12.35 -1.16 -19.22
N TYR A 115 13.35 -0.35 -18.88
CA TYR A 115 13.62 0.07 -17.50
C TYR A 115 12.43 0.85 -16.93
N GLY A 116 11.88 0.38 -15.81
CA GLY A 116 10.86 1.16 -15.08
C GLY A 116 11.44 2.36 -14.33
N PHE A 117 12.69 2.25 -13.86
CA PHE A 117 13.42 3.32 -13.19
C PHE A 117 14.91 3.22 -13.53
N ILE A 118 15.54 4.38 -13.71
CA ILE A 118 16.97 4.53 -13.92
C ILE A 118 17.50 5.38 -12.78
N TYR A 119 18.49 4.84 -12.06
CA TYR A 119 19.15 5.51 -10.95
C TYR A 119 20.53 6.03 -11.38
N SER A 120 21.22 6.75 -10.50
CA SER A 120 22.58 7.23 -10.76
C SER A 120 23.59 6.10 -11.05
N TRP A 121 23.31 4.88 -10.60
CA TRP A 121 24.11 3.68 -10.84
C TRP A 121 23.59 2.81 -12.00
N GLY A 122 22.56 3.25 -12.73
CA GLY A 122 21.92 2.49 -13.81
C GLY A 122 20.49 2.03 -13.49
N GLY A 123 19.89 1.28 -14.40
CA GLY A 123 18.54 0.71 -14.23
C GLY A 123 18.60 -0.72 -13.69
N ALA A 124 17.60 -1.08 -12.86
CA ALA A 124 17.40 -2.47 -12.49
C ALA A 124 16.84 -3.24 -13.70
N THR A 125 17.47 -4.37 -14.06
CA THR A 125 17.10 -5.17 -15.23
C THR A 125 15.60 -5.50 -15.23
N PRO A 126 14.83 -5.10 -16.25
CA PRO A 126 13.42 -5.44 -16.36
C PRO A 126 13.28 -6.92 -16.71
N LEU A 127 12.45 -7.64 -15.96
CA LEU A 127 12.27 -9.08 -16.08
C LEU A 127 10.87 -9.43 -16.58
N ASP A 128 10.78 -10.33 -17.56
CA ASP A 128 9.52 -10.79 -18.11
C ASP A 128 8.75 -11.67 -17.13
N ILE A 129 7.89 -11.04 -16.34
CA ILE A 129 6.99 -11.73 -15.42
C ILE A 129 5.86 -12.51 -16.11
N SER A 130 5.72 -12.50 -17.43
CA SER A 130 4.82 -13.45 -18.11
C SER A 130 5.45 -14.85 -18.19
N ASN A 131 6.79 -14.93 -18.14
CA ASN A 131 7.55 -16.18 -18.16
C ASN A 131 7.51 -16.89 -16.78
N PRO A 132 6.97 -18.12 -16.68
CA PRO A 132 6.95 -18.88 -15.42
C PRO A 132 8.33 -19.14 -14.80
N GLU A 133 9.38 -19.30 -15.62
CA GLU A 133 10.74 -19.51 -15.13
C GLU A 133 11.27 -18.28 -14.39
N VAL A 134 10.99 -17.08 -14.92
CA VAL A 134 11.33 -15.81 -14.26
C VAL A 134 10.62 -15.70 -12.91
N ARG A 135 9.35 -16.08 -12.83
CA ARG A 135 8.57 -16.05 -11.58
C ARG A 135 9.15 -16.97 -10.52
N GLU A 136 9.45 -18.21 -10.90
CA GLU A 136 10.03 -19.20 -9.99
C GLU A 136 11.46 -18.81 -9.58
N TYR A 137 12.28 -18.33 -10.50
CA TYR A 137 13.60 -17.78 -10.19
C TYR A 137 13.51 -16.65 -9.18
N TYR A 138 12.63 -15.66 -9.41
CA TYR A 138 12.47 -14.52 -8.52
C TYR A 138 12.05 -14.95 -7.11
N MET A 139 11.11 -15.89 -7.04
CA MET A 139 10.63 -16.47 -5.79
C MET A 139 11.76 -17.19 -5.05
N ASN A 140 12.49 -18.07 -5.73
CA ASN A 140 13.49 -18.95 -5.12
C ASN A 140 14.79 -18.21 -4.74
N GLU A 141 15.24 -17.28 -5.57
CA GLU A 141 16.51 -16.58 -5.39
C GLU A 141 16.43 -15.40 -4.43
N PHE A 142 15.27 -14.74 -4.34
CA PHE A 142 15.16 -13.48 -3.61
C PHE A 142 14.11 -13.52 -2.48
N ILE A 143 12.90 -14.01 -2.76
CA ILE A 143 11.80 -13.95 -1.79
C ILE A 143 11.94 -15.04 -0.72
N LEU A 144 12.12 -16.31 -1.10
CA LEU A 144 12.27 -17.43 -0.15
C LEU A 144 13.44 -17.25 0.82
N PRO A 145 14.63 -16.74 0.41
CA PRO A 145 15.70 -16.43 1.35
C PRO A 145 15.30 -15.40 2.42
N ALA A 146 14.50 -14.40 2.08
CA ALA A 146 13.98 -13.46 3.07
C ALA A 146 13.00 -14.14 4.04
N ILE A 147 12.12 -15.01 3.54
CA ILE A 147 11.20 -15.76 4.40
C ILE A 147 11.96 -16.68 5.34
N LYS A 148 13.00 -17.38 4.84
CA LYS A 148 13.91 -18.20 5.66
C LYS A 148 14.64 -17.37 6.71
N ALA A 149 14.94 -16.10 6.43
CA ALA A 149 15.52 -15.18 7.41
C ALA A 149 14.52 -14.73 8.50
N GLY A 150 13.23 -15.03 8.34
CA GLY A 150 12.18 -14.80 9.33
C GLY A 150 11.13 -13.76 8.94
N TYR A 151 11.18 -13.19 7.73
CA TYR A 151 10.15 -12.25 7.29
C TYR A 151 8.81 -12.96 7.10
N LYS A 152 7.75 -12.36 7.64
CA LYS A 152 6.36 -12.84 7.52
C LYS A 152 5.52 -11.99 6.56
N MET A 153 6.17 -11.07 5.85
CA MET A 153 5.56 -10.28 4.80
C MET A 153 6.55 -9.90 3.70
N VAL A 154 6.04 -9.87 2.48
CA VAL A 154 6.72 -9.32 1.29
C VAL A 154 6.08 -7.98 0.94
N ALA A 155 6.88 -6.94 0.73
CA ALA A 155 6.44 -5.62 0.26
C ALA A 155 6.87 -5.41 -1.20
N MET A 156 5.91 -5.52 -2.12
CA MET A 156 6.12 -5.37 -3.55
C MET A 156 5.95 -3.90 -3.97
N ASP A 157 7.05 -3.27 -4.35
CA ASP A 157 7.05 -1.86 -4.71
C ASP A 157 6.84 -1.61 -6.20
N ASN A 158 6.24 -0.47 -6.53
CA ASN A 158 5.92 -0.02 -7.88
C ASN A 158 5.11 -1.05 -8.68
N VAL A 159 4.10 -1.63 -8.06
CA VAL A 159 3.10 -2.48 -8.72
C VAL A 159 2.16 -1.57 -9.52
N SER A 160 2.57 -1.20 -10.73
CA SER A 160 1.83 -0.28 -11.58
C SER A 160 1.12 -1.03 -12.72
N LEU A 161 -0.21 -0.99 -12.76
CA LEU A 161 -1.02 -1.52 -13.89
C LEU A 161 -0.89 -0.66 -15.17
N SER A 162 0.05 0.27 -15.16
CA SER A 162 0.43 1.06 -16.32
C SER A 162 1.76 0.55 -16.86
N ASN A 163 1.82 0.24 -18.16
CA ASN A 163 3.05 -0.10 -18.89
C ASN A 163 3.87 1.17 -19.19
N MET A 164 4.16 1.95 -18.14
CA MET A 164 5.05 3.11 -18.19
C MET A 164 6.44 2.81 -18.76
N PRO A 165 7.05 1.62 -18.54
CA PRO A 165 8.33 1.28 -19.14
C PRO A 165 8.28 1.03 -20.66
N LYS A 166 7.09 1.05 -21.27
CA LYS A 166 6.86 0.79 -22.70
C LYS A 166 7.38 -0.58 -23.15
N CYS A 167 7.20 -1.60 -22.33
CA CYS A 167 7.58 -2.96 -22.70
C CYS A 167 6.77 -3.43 -23.91
N VAL A 168 7.44 -4.07 -24.87
CA VAL A 168 6.84 -4.65 -26.08
C VAL A 168 7.11 -6.14 -26.19
N GLY A 169 8.24 -6.64 -25.72
CA GLY A 169 8.58 -8.06 -25.80
C GLY A 169 9.97 -8.41 -25.29
N HIS A 170 10.39 -9.65 -25.53
CA HIS A 170 11.73 -10.16 -25.22
C HIS A 170 12.33 -10.91 -26.42
N TYR A 171 13.58 -11.34 -26.28
CA TYR A 171 14.19 -12.30 -27.22
C TYR A 171 14.05 -13.73 -26.69
N SER A 172 13.97 -14.72 -27.57
CA SER A 172 14.16 -16.13 -27.26
C SER A 172 15.24 -16.64 -28.21
N GLY A 173 16.47 -16.75 -27.71
CA GLY A 173 17.66 -16.80 -28.56
C GLY A 173 17.77 -15.54 -29.41
N THR A 174 17.75 -15.68 -30.73
CA THR A 174 17.76 -14.55 -31.68
C THR A 174 16.37 -14.13 -32.15
N LYS A 175 15.31 -14.86 -31.75
CA LYS A 175 13.94 -14.62 -32.20
C LYS A 175 13.25 -13.62 -31.28
N TRP A 176 12.62 -12.60 -31.85
CA TRP A 176 11.77 -11.69 -31.10
C TRP A 176 10.43 -12.34 -30.73
N VAL A 177 10.02 -12.19 -29.48
CA VAL A 177 8.71 -12.63 -28.96
C VAL A 177 7.94 -11.38 -28.51
N PRO A 178 6.87 -10.99 -29.24
CA PRO A 178 6.02 -9.89 -28.82
C PRO A 178 5.16 -10.31 -27.62
N LEU A 179 5.08 -9.45 -26.61
CA LEU A 179 4.27 -9.66 -25.41
C LEU A 179 3.16 -8.60 -25.29
N TYR A 180 3.52 -7.34 -25.51
CA TYR A 180 2.65 -6.18 -25.28
C TYR A 180 2.76 -5.18 -26.43
N SER A 181 1.85 -4.21 -26.45
CA SER A 181 1.79 -3.13 -27.45
C SER A 181 2.70 -1.92 -27.15
N GLY A 182 3.31 -1.85 -25.96
CA GLY A 182 4.04 -0.67 -25.49
C GLY A 182 3.16 0.49 -25.02
N LYS A 183 1.83 0.40 -25.17
CA LYS A 183 0.89 1.43 -24.71
C LYS A 183 0.73 1.40 -23.20
N ARG A 184 0.46 2.58 -22.63
CA ARG A 184 0.35 2.80 -21.19
C ARG A 184 -0.74 1.94 -20.53
N ASP A 185 -1.83 1.70 -21.24
CA ASP A 185 -3.06 1.00 -20.82
C ASP A 185 -3.18 -0.40 -21.45
N ASP A 186 -2.06 -1.03 -21.79
CA ASP A 186 -2.01 -2.35 -22.41
C ASP A 186 -2.73 -3.44 -21.57
N PRO A 187 -3.80 -4.08 -22.09
CA PRO A 187 -4.56 -5.09 -21.33
C PRO A 187 -3.78 -6.38 -21.04
N ALA A 188 -2.86 -6.79 -21.92
CA ALA A 188 -2.06 -8.00 -21.71
C ALA A 188 -1.04 -7.76 -20.58
N PHE A 189 -0.39 -6.59 -20.56
CA PHE A 189 0.50 -6.18 -19.47
C PHE A 189 -0.25 -6.13 -18.13
N GLN A 190 -1.45 -5.55 -18.11
CA GLN A 190 -2.28 -5.50 -16.92
C GLN A 190 -2.62 -6.90 -16.40
N LYS A 191 -3.02 -7.81 -17.31
CA LYS A 191 -3.33 -9.20 -16.97
C LYS A 191 -2.12 -9.93 -16.39
N ASP A 192 -0.95 -9.78 -16.99
CA ASP A 192 0.25 -10.50 -16.55
C ASP A 192 0.77 -9.96 -15.22
N LEU A 193 0.69 -8.64 -14.99
CA LEU A 193 1.03 -8.06 -13.69
C LEU A 193 0.07 -8.52 -12.59
N VAL A 194 -1.24 -8.59 -12.85
CA VAL A 194 -2.19 -9.20 -11.90
C VAL A 194 -1.82 -10.66 -11.63
N SER A 195 -1.57 -11.44 -12.68
CA SER A 195 -1.19 -12.85 -12.55
C SER A 195 0.11 -13.04 -11.77
N TRP A 196 1.07 -12.12 -11.89
CA TRP A 196 2.29 -12.13 -11.10
C TRP A 196 2.04 -11.97 -9.59
N ILE A 197 1.18 -11.02 -9.20
CA ILE A 197 0.85 -10.82 -7.78
C ILE A 197 0.00 -11.98 -7.24
N GLU A 198 -0.92 -12.52 -8.05
CA GLU A 198 -1.67 -13.75 -7.69
C GLU A 198 -0.74 -14.94 -7.51
N PHE A 199 0.25 -15.13 -8.40
CA PHE A 199 1.28 -16.16 -8.24
C PHE A 199 2.01 -16.01 -6.91
N LEU A 200 2.44 -14.79 -6.56
CA LEU A 200 3.09 -14.56 -5.26
C LEU A 200 2.17 -14.93 -4.11
N ARG A 201 0.90 -14.52 -4.14
CA ARG A 201 -0.10 -14.83 -3.10
C ARG A 201 -0.22 -16.33 -2.90
N ASP A 202 -0.44 -17.07 -3.99
CA ASP A 202 -0.68 -18.50 -3.97
C ASP A 202 0.56 -19.28 -3.49
N ARG A 203 1.77 -18.72 -3.67
CA ARG A 203 3.03 -19.29 -3.16
C ARG A 203 3.35 -18.92 -1.72
N LEU A 204 2.89 -17.75 -1.25
CA LEU A 204 3.25 -17.19 0.05
C LEU A 204 2.25 -17.53 1.16
N HIS A 205 0.95 -17.54 0.86
CA HIS A 205 -0.09 -17.85 1.84
C HIS A 205 0.07 -19.24 2.48
N PRO A 206 0.40 -20.33 1.73
CA PRO A 206 0.69 -21.63 2.34
C PRO A 206 1.90 -21.64 3.29
N LEU A 207 2.76 -20.62 3.22
CA LEU A 207 3.93 -20.44 4.09
C LEU A 207 3.66 -19.50 5.27
N ASP A 208 2.41 -19.08 5.46
CA ASP A 208 2.00 -18.10 6.46
C ASP A 208 2.72 -16.75 6.26
N VAL A 209 2.81 -16.29 5.01
CA VAL A 209 3.45 -15.03 4.61
C VAL A 209 2.46 -14.14 3.88
N SER A 210 2.28 -12.92 4.40
CA SER A 210 1.45 -11.86 3.79
C SER A 210 2.13 -11.16 2.60
N ILE A 211 1.32 -10.48 1.78
CA ILE A 211 1.77 -9.57 0.73
C ILE A 211 1.22 -8.17 0.96
N ALA A 212 2.11 -7.19 1.00
CA ALA A 212 1.80 -5.79 0.82
C ALA A 212 2.28 -5.32 -0.55
N ALA A 213 1.55 -4.40 -1.19
CA ALA A 213 2.00 -3.83 -2.46
C ALA A 213 1.69 -2.34 -2.60
N ASN A 214 2.64 -1.59 -3.15
CA ASN A 214 2.48 -0.20 -3.55
C ASN A 214 1.85 -0.20 -4.95
N ILE A 215 0.52 -0.06 -4.99
CA ILE A 215 -0.26 -0.29 -6.21
C ILE A 215 -0.67 1.04 -6.84
N LYS A 216 -0.30 1.22 -8.12
CA LYS A 216 -0.82 2.31 -8.98
C LYS A 216 -1.68 1.74 -10.09
N ALA A 217 -3.00 1.94 -9.97
CA ALA A 217 -3.99 1.30 -10.84
C ALA A 217 -4.81 2.27 -11.71
N THR A 218 -4.36 3.52 -11.89
CA THR A 218 -5.17 4.59 -12.51
C THR A 218 -5.46 4.41 -14.01
N THR A 219 -4.77 3.49 -14.68
CA THR A 219 -4.94 3.20 -16.12
C THR A 219 -5.73 1.93 -16.40
N ALA A 220 -6.08 1.17 -15.36
CA ALA A 220 -6.76 -0.09 -15.51
C ALA A 220 -8.27 0.07 -15.32
N PRO A 221 -9.10 -0.72 -16.03
CA PRO A 221 -10.52 -0.85 -15.72
C PRO A 221 -10.76 -1.26 -14.26
N LYS A 222 -11.95 -0.93 -13.74
CA LYS A 222 -12.31 -1.12 -12.33
C LYS A 222 -12.14 -2.59 -11.90
N GLU A 223 -12.59 -3.53 -12.71
CA GLU A 223 -12.54 -4.96 -12.47
C GLU A 223 -11.10 -5.49 -12.34
N ILE A 224 -10.18 -5.00 -13.18
CA ILE A 224 -8.76 -5.37 -13.12
C ILE A 224 -8.11 -4.79 -11.87
N ARG A 225 -8.43 -3.53 -11.53
CA ARG A 225 -7.96 -2.88 -10.30
C ARG A 225 -8.41 -3.64 -9.06
N LEU A 226 -9.69 -4.02 -8.97
CA LEU A 226 -10.21 -4.79 -7.84
C LEU A 226 -9.57 -6.18 -7.76
N ARG A 227 -9.32 -6.84 -8.89
CA ARG A 227 -8.59 -8.11 -8.93
C ARG A 227 -7.16 -7.97 -8.39
N MET A 228 -6.43 -6.93 -8.79
CA MET A 228 -5.10 -6.62 -8.25
C MET A 228 -5.13 -6.40 -6.74
N LEU A 229 -6.06 -5.57 -6.25
CA LEU A 229 -6.20 -5.30 -4.81
C LEU A 229 -6.60 -6.54 -4.01
N ASN A 230 -7.37 -7.45 -4.61
CA ASN A 230 -7.72 -8.74 -4.00
C ASN A 230 -6.58 -9.75 -3.99
N ALA A 231 -5.53 -9.55 -4.78
CA ALA A 231 -4.35 -10.39 -4.80
C ALA A 231 -3.35 -10.06 -3.66
N VAL A 232 -3.59 -8.99 -2.90
CA VAL A 232 -2.72 -8.57 -1.78
C VAL A 232 -3.50 -8.48 -0.46
N ASP A 233 -2.78 -8.56 0.65
CA ASP A 233 -3.32 -8.45 2.01
C ASP A 233 -3.36 -6.99 2.46
N VAL A 234 -2.36 -6.21 2.06
CA VAL A 234 -2.23 -4.78 2.36
C VAL A 234 -1.98 -3.97 1.09
N TRP A 235 -2.78 -2.94 0.87
CA TRP A 235 -2.49 -1.92 -0.13
C TRP A 235 -1.67 -0.79 0.48
N GLY A 236 -0.50 -0.52 -0.08
CA GLY A 236 0.29 0.67 0.17
C GLY A 236 0.01 1.75 -0.88
N ASP A 237 -0.18 2.98 -0.42
CA ASP A 237 -0.27 4.16 -1.26
C ASP A 237 0.79 5.20 -0.85
N GLU A 238 1.60 5.67 -1.80
CA GLU A 238 2.63 6.71 -1.58
C GLU A 238 2.12 8.14 -1.83
N THR A 239 0.84 8.30 -2.13
CA THR A 239 0.23 9.60 -2.38
C THR A 239 -0.42 10.14 -1.11
N GLY A 240 -1.25 9.34 -0.46
CA GLY A 240 -2.09 9.77 0.64
C GLY A 240 -2.91 11.02 0.28
N PHE A 241 -3.13 11.88 1.27
CA PHE A 241 -3.78 13.17 1.09
C PHE A 241 -2.81 14.35 1.11
N SER A 242 -1.51 14.09 1.30
CA SER A 242 -0.45 15.07 1.11
C SER A 242 0.71 14.42 0.36
N HIS A 243 1.08 14.99 -0.79
CA HIS A 243 2.14 14.44 -1.65
C HIS A 243 3.06 15.57 -2.14
N GLY A 244 4.37 15.36 -2.12
CA GLY A 244 5.34 16.37 -2.51
C GLY A 244 5.18 17.67 -1.71
N GLY A 245 4.93 17.55 -0.39
CA GLY A 245 4.74 18.69 0.52
C GLY A 245 3.43 19.46 0.35
N LYS A 246 2.48 18.98 -0.47
CA LYS A 246 1.24 19.69 -0.78
C LYS A 246 0.01 18.83 -0.48
N ASN A 247 -1.05 19.47 0.00
CA ASN A 247 -2.33 18.81 0.22
C ASN A 247 -3.03 18.53 -1.11
N LEU A 248 -3.65 17.35 -1.21
CA LEU A 248 -4.46 16.95 -2.36
C LEU A 248 -5.84 17.57 -2.24
N THR A 249 -6.33 18.24 -3.28
CA THR A 249 -7.61 18.98 -3.25
C THR A 249 -8.51 18.65 -4.44
N ASP A 250 -9.75 19.14 -4.39
CA ASP A 250 -10.73 19.10 -5.48
C ASP A 250 -10.90 17.70 -6.09
N ALA A 251 -10.95 17.60 -7.42
CA ALA A 251 -11.14 16.34 -8.13
C ALA A 251 -10.06 15.29 -7.84
N SER A 252 -8.84 15.69 -7.46
CA SER A 252 -7.80 14.74 -7.09
C SER A 252 -8.07 14.13 -5.73
N TRP A 253 -8.51 14.95 -4.77
CA TRP A 253 -8.97 14.50 -3.47
C TRP A 253 -10.18 13.56 -3.60
N GLU A 254 -11.17 13.91 -4.42
CA GLU A 254 -12.38 13.11 -4.59
C GLU A 254 -12.10 11.71 -5.15
N ARG A 255 -11.15 11.60 -6.08
CA ARG A 255 -10.73 10.30 -6.64
C ARG A 255 -10.04 9.43 -5.59
N GLU A 256 -9.19 10.03 -4.76
CA GLU A 256 -8.50 9.32 -3.69
C GLU A 256 -9.48 8.86 -2.61
N PHE A 257 -10.30 9.80 -2.11
CA PHE A 257 -11.37 9.53 -1.15
C PHE A 257 -12.29 8.39 -1.62
N SER A 258 -12.79 8.47 -2.86
CA SER A 258 -13.70 7.44 -3.40
C SER A 258 -13.03 6.07 -3.51
N SER A 259 -11.75 6.02 -3.86
CA SER A 259 -11.00 4.77 -3.96
C SER A 259 -10.79 4.15 -2.57
N LEU A 260 -10.42 4.96 -1.57
CA LEU A 260 -10.25 4.48 -0.20
C LEU A 260 -11.57 3.98 0.40
N MET A 261 -12.68 4.68 0.20
CA MET A 261 -13.99 4.25 0.69
C MET A 261 -14.46 2.91 0.09
N GLU A 262 -14.01 2.56 -1.11
CA GLU A 262 -14.29 1.26 -1.72
C GLU A 262 -13.44 0.12 -1.12
N ILE A 263 -12.24 0.40 -0.63
CA ILE A 263 -11.21 -0.62 -0.35
C ILE A 263 -10.95 -0.82 1.15
N THR A 264 -10.86 0.27 1.92
CA THR A 264 -10.49 0.20 3.34
C THR A 264 -11.48 -0.55 4.24
N PRO A 265 -12.79 -0.71 3.92
CA PRO A 265 -13.67 -1.53 4.75
C PRO A 265 -13.26 -2.99 4.87
N SER A 266 -12.60 -3.56 3.86
CA SER A 266 -12.28 -5.00 3.79
C SER A 266 -10.78 -5.31 3.71
N LYS A 267 -9.95 -4.35 3.29
CA LYS A 267 -8.52 -4.55 3.00
C LYS A 267 -7.63 -3.86 4.04
N GLY A 268 -6.43 -4.42 4.28
CA GLY A 268 -5.37 -3.70 4.97
C GLY A 268 -4.92 -2.50 4.12
N TYR A 269 -4.69 -1.36 4.76
CA TYR A 269 -4.28 -0.15 4.04
C TYR A 269 -3.21 0.60 4.84
N PHE A 270 -2.21 1.13 4.16
CA PHE A 270 -1.41 2.22 4.71
C PHE A 270 -1.13 3.27 3.64
N GLY A 271 -1.28 4.54 4.02
CA GLY A 271 -0.99 5.68 3.16
C GLY A 271 0.21 6.46 3.69
N VAL A 272 1.19 6.73 2.83
CA VAL A 272 2.34 7.57 3.14
C VAL A 272 2.06 9.00 2.71
N ASN A 273 1.94 9.88 3.71
CA ASN A 273 1.65 11.30 3.50
C ASN A 273 2.96 12.10 3.59
N GLN A 274 3.33 12.76 2.51
CA GLN A 274 4.53 13.58 2.39
C GLN A 274 4.23 15.03 2.73
N VAL A 275 4.66 15.47 3.92
CA VAL A 275 4.46 16.84 4.43
C VAL A 275 5.65 17.74 4.08
N ASN A 276 5.44 19.04 4.05
CA ASN A 276 6.48 20.01 3.67
C ASN A 276 7.52 20.16 4.78
N GLY A 277 8.80 19.93 4.46
CA GLY A 277 9.89 19.96 5.44
C GLY A 277 10.03 18.63 6.20
N THR A 278 10.63 18.68 7.39
CA THR A 278 10.60 17.55 8.32
C THR A 278 9.19 17.41 8.92
N VAL A 279 8.84 16.25 9.49
CA VAL A 279 7.50 16.07 10.06
C VAL A 279 7.33 16.95 11.31
N GLU A 280 8.40 17.07 12.10
CA GLU A 280 8.47 17.88 13.31
C GLU A 280 8.25 19.37 13.02
N GLU A 281 8.80 19.86 11.90
CA GLU A 281 8.69 21.27 11.47
C GLU A 281 7.48 21.54 10.56
N ALA A 282 6.78 20.49 10.09
CA ALA A 282 5.64 20.66 9.20
C ALA A 282 4.56 21.55 9.85
N PRO A 283 3.86 22.39 9.07
CA PRO A 283 2.81 23.23 9.62
C PRO A 283 1.72 22.40 10.30
N HIS A 284 1.21 22.88 11.43
CA HIS A 284 0.21 22.14 12.21
C HIS A 284 -1.04 21.84 11.39
N GLU A 285 -1.50 22.81 10.59
CA GLU A 285 -2.65 22.66 9.70
C GLU A 285 -2.46 21.55 8.67
N GLN A 286 -1.23 21.29 8.23
CA GLN A 286 -0.93 20.20 7.30
C GLN A 286 -0.96 18.84 8.01
N ILE A 287 -0.48 18.76 9.25
CA ILE A 287 -0.58 17.55 10.06
C ILE A 287 -2.03 17.24 10.42
N GLU A 288 -2.80 18.25 10.82
CA GLU A 288 -4.24 18.08 11.08
C GLU A 288 -4.99 17.68 9.82
N TRP A 289 -4.66 18.25 8.65
CA TRP A 289 -5.17 17.80 7.36
C TRP A 289 -4.92 16.31 7.11
N VAL A 290 -3.69 15.83 7.32
CA VAL A 290 -3.32 14.42 7.14
C VAL A 290 -4.10 13.51 8.09
N ILE A 291 -4.15 13.85 9.38
CA ILE A 291 -4.84 13.05 10.40
C ILE A 291 -6.36 13.05 10.16
N ALA A 292 -6.95 14.20 9.86
CA ALA A 292 -8.39 14.32 9.59
C ALA A 292 -8.81 13.48 8.38
N ASN A 293 -8.04 13.51 7.30
CA ASN A 293 -8.31 12.69 6.12
C ASN A 293 -8.11 11.19 6.35
N PHE A 294 -7.06 10.81 7.10
CA PHE A 294 -6.87 9.42 7.51
C PHE A 294 -8.08 8.93 8.29
N LEU A 295 -8.51 9.66 9.31
CA LEU A 295 -9.68 9.31 10.10
C LEU A 295 -10.96 9.29 9.22
N LEU A 296 -11.15 10.28 8.36
CA LEU A 296 -12.29 10.29 7.44
C LEU A 296 -12.38 8.97 6.64
N CYS A 297 -11.27 8.49 6.06
CA CYS A 297 -11.29 7.35 5.13
C CYS A 297 -10.92 6.00 5.76
N ARG A 298 -10.48 5.95 7.03
CA ARG A 298 -9.91 4.72 7.60
C ARG A 298 -10.93 3.60 7.71
N GLY A 299 -10.44 2.40 7.42
CA GLY A 299 -11.08 1.15 7.77
C GLY A 299 -10.52 0.54 9.06
N PRO A 300 -10.97 -0.68 9.42
CA PRO A 300 -10.51 -1.39 10.60
C PRO A 300 -9.02 -1.74 10.60
N LYS A 301 -8.43 -1.90 9.41
CA LYS A 301 -7.05 -2.36 9.18
C LYS A 301 -6.16 -1.27 8.57
N SER A 302 -6.55 0.00 8.71
CA SER A 302 -5.81 1.13 8.15
C SER A 302 -4.75 1.66 9.11
N MET A 303 -3.60 2.02 8.57
CA MET A 303 -2.49 2.63 9.29
C MET A 303 -2.05 3.93 8.61
N LEU A 304 -1.64 4.91 9.40
CA LEU A 304 -1.11 6.18 8.92
C LEU A 304 0.42 6.12 8.85
N SER A 305 1.00 6.57 7.75
CA SER A 305 2.43 6.90 7.66
C SER A 305 2.60 8.35 7.25
N VAL A 306 3.55 9.05 7.89
CA VAL A 306 3.87 10.45 7.61
C VAL A 306 5.38 10.55 7.38
N ALA A 307 5.76 11.18 6.28
CA ALA A 307 7.16 11.40 5.91
C ALA A 307 7.38 12.87 5.60
N GLY A 308 8.56 13.38 5.97
CA GLY A 308 8.99 14.70 5.52
C GLY A 308 9.27 14.72 4.01
N PHE A 309 9.17 15.89 3.40
CA PHE A 309 9.49 16.11 1.99
C PHE A 309 10.31 17.39 1.81
N ASP A 310 11.53 17.22 1.31
CA ASP A 310 12.39 18.32 0.93
C ASP A 310 11.97 18.84 -0.45
N MET A 311 11.30 19.99 -0.46
CA MET A 311 10.85 20.67 -1.68
C MET A 311 12.00 21.14 -2.58
N SER A 312 13.16 21.46 -2.00
CA SER A 312 14.31 21.96 -2.75
C SER A 312 14.97 20.84 -3.56
N ASN A 313 15.08 19.65 -2.96
CA ASN A 313 15.70 18.48 -3.58
C ASN A 313 14.68 17.47 -4.14
N LYS A 314 13.38 17.76 -4.06
CA LYS A 314 12.25 16.91 -4.47
C LYS A 314 12.37 15.49 -3.91
N LYS A 315 12.65 15.37 -2.61
CA LYS A 315 13.02 14.11 -1.97
C LYS A 315 12.21 13.86 -0.69
N ALA A 316 11.55 12.71 -0.64
CA ALA A 316 10.91 12.22 0.57
C ALA A 316 11.92 11.65 1.58
N MET A 317 11.63 11.86 2.86
CA MET A 317 12.43 11.45 4.02
C MET A 317 11.83 10.21 4.68
N TYR A 318 11.79 9.09 3.95
CA TYR A 318 11.11 7.90 4.45
C TYR A 318 11.85 7.22 5.61
N GLN A 319 13.18 7.15 5.56
CA GLN A 319 13.92 6.18 6.38
C GLN A 319 14.02 6.49 7.89
N GLN A 320 13.45 7.61 8.33
CA GLN A 320 13.47 8.07 9.72
C GLN A 320 12.11 7.77 10.38
N PHE A 321 12.15 7.48 11.68
CA PHE A 321 10.92 7.45 12.48
C PHE A 321 10.57 8.89 12.84
N ASN A 322 9.45 9.35 12.29
CA ASN A 322 8.96 10.69 12.49
C ASN A 322 7.67 10.63 13.31
N TYR A 323 7.54 11.50 14.30
CA TYR A 323 6.43 11.45 15.24
C TYR A 323 6.00 12.83 15.71
N ARG A 324 4.70 12.98 16.00
CA ARG A 324 4.12 14.18 16.57
C ARG A 324 3.05 13.85 17.60
N PRO A 325 2.95 14.58 18.73
CA PRO A 325 1.91 14.37 19.74
C PRO A 325 0.47 14.41 19.19
N GLU A 326 0.22 15.18 18.12
CA GLU A 326 -1.08 15.20 17.44
C GLU A 326 -1.51 13.81 16.95
N MET A 327 -0.55 12.94 16.64
CA MET A 327 -0.78 11.58 16.17
C MET A 327 -1.23 10.64 17.30
N ASP A 328 -1.16 11.03 18.58
CA ASP A 328 -1.68 10.26 19.72
C ASP A 328 -3.20 10.45 19.93
N VAL A 329 -3.87 11.24 19.09
CA VAL A 329 -5.31 11.45 19.23
C VAL A 329 -6.07 10.11 19.18
N ASN A 330 -6.95 9.90 20.17
CA ASN A 330 -7.91 8.80 20.16
C ASN A 330 -9.34 9.32 20.29
N ILE A 331 -9.98 9.50 19.14
CA ILE A 331 -11.39 9.91 19.05
C ILE A 331 -12.38 8.73 19.15
N GLY A 332 -11.90 7.51 19.40
CA GLY A 332 -12.69 6.27 19.51
C GLY A 332 -12.91 5.56 18.17
N LYS A 333 -13.87 4.64 18.13
CA LYS A 333 -14.29 3.96 16.89
C LYS A 333 -15.23 4.85 16.07
N PRO A 334 -15.23 4.74 14.73
CA PRO A 334 -16.21 5.43 13.89
C PRO A 334 -17.61 4.93 14.20
N LEU A 335 -18.59 5.83 14.17
CA LEU A 335 -20.00 5.54 14.41
C LEU A 335 -20.83 5.47 13.12
N GLU A 336 -20.32 6.08 12.06
CA GLU A 336 -20.98 6.20 10.77
C GLU A 336 -19.94 6.21 9.64
N ASP A 337 -20.43 6.03 8.41
CA ASP A 337 -19.65 6.30 7.21
C ASP A 337 -19.50 7.81 6.99
N PRO A 338 -18.43 8.25 6.30
CA PRO A 338 -18.27 9.65 5.91
C PRO A 338 -19.46 10.17 5.11
N ARG A 339 -19.83 11.42 5.38
CA ARG A 339 -20.89 12.12 4.65
C ARG A 339 -20.61 13.61 4.57
N LYS A 340 -21.23 14.29 3.60
CA LYS A 340 -21.27 15.74 3.59
C LYS A 340 -22.29 16.27 4.60
N ASP A 341 -22.00 17.43 5.18
CA ASP A 341 -22.99 18.21 5.94
C ASP A 341 -23.65 19.28 5.03
N SER A 342 -24.50 20.13 5.63
CA SER A 342 -25.19 21.19 4.88
C SER A 342 -24.28 22.33 4.40
N SER A 343 -23.02 22.36 4.83
CA SER A 343 -22.00 23.33 4.41
C SER A 343 -21.03 22.79 3.36
N ASP A 344 -21.34 21.59 2.82
CA ASP A 344 -20.49 20.82 1.90
C ASP A 344 -19.16 20.30 2.49
N ALA A 345 -18.93 20.48 3.79
CA ALA A 345 -17.80 19.87 4.48
C ALA A 345 -18.02 18.35 4.62
N TRP A 346 -16.97 17.57 4.41
CA TRP A 346 -17.00 16.14 4.73
C TRP A 346 -16.84 15.94 6.23
N MET A 347 -17.61 15.02 6.79
CA MET A 347 -17.54 14.69 8.19
C MET A 347 -17.72 13.21 8.45
N ARG A 348 -17.19 12.76 9.59
CA ARG A 348 -17.45 11.43 10.15
C ARG A 348 -17.50 11.49 11.66
N ALA A 349 -18.59 10.98 12.25
CA ALA A 349 -18.74 10.90 13.69
C ALA A 349 -17.99 9.72 14.30
N TYR A 350 -17.49 9.94 15.52
CA TYR A 350 -16.77 8.96 16.32
C TYR A 350 -17.30 8.92 17.76
N GLN A 351 -17.03 7.84 18.48
CA GLN A 351 -17.48 7.67 19.87
C GLN A 351 -17.15 8.88 20.76
N LYS A 352 -15.91 9.38 20.67
CA LYS A 352 -15.38 10.46 21.51
C LYS A 352 -15.17 11.77 20.74
N GLY A 353 -15.65 11.88 19.50
CA GLY A 353 -15.29 13.01 18.66
C GLY A 353 -15.98 13.05 17.30
N MET A 354 -15.44 13.88 16.41
CA MET A 354 -15.73 13.87 14.98
C MET A 354 -14.52 14.38 14.21
N VAL A 355 -14.50 14.11 12.91
CA VAL A 355 -13.55 14.72 11.98
C VAL A 355 -14.31 15.50 10.92
N LEU A 356 -13.70 16.59 10.47
CA LEU A 356 -14.21 17.45 9.42
C LEU A 356 -13.11 17.69 8.39
N VAL A 357 -13.45 17.73 7.11
CA VAL A 357 -12.51 17.98 6.01
C VAL A 357 -13.16 18.92 4.99
N ASN A 358 -12.43 19.96 4.60
CA ASN A 358 -12.75 20.82 3.47
C ASN A 358 -11.72 20.60 2.34
N PRO A 359 -12.06 19.81 1.31
CA PRO A 359 -11.13 19.51 0.23
C PRO A 359 -11.07 20.59 -0.86
N SER A 360 -11.87 21.66 -0.77
CA SER A 360 -11.84 22.75 -1.75
C SER A 360 -10.48 23.44 -1.69
N SER A 361 -9.89 23.71 -2.86
CA SER A 361 -8.67 24.53 -2.95
C SER A 361 -8.93 26.03 -2.83
N LYS A 362 -10.20 26.46 -2.80
CA LYS A 362 -10.57 27.88 -2.88
C LYS A 362 -11.53 28.34 -1.81
N ASP A 363 -12.50 27.50 -1.47
CA ASP A 363 -13.65 27.92 -0.68
C ASP A 363 -13.41 27.64 0.80
N THR A 364 -13.80 28.60 1.64
CA THR A 364 -13.91 28.41 3.09
C THR A 364 -15.31 27.94 3.40
N VAL A 365 -15.45 26.97 4.31
CA VAL A 365 -16.76 26.48 4.77
C VAL A 365 -16.92 26.69 6.28
N THR A 366 -18.15 26.96 6.73
CA THR A 366 -18.49 27.10 8.16
C THR A 366 -19.42 25.98 8.57
N VAL A 367 -18.89 25.06 9.38
CA VAL A 367 -19.61 23.87 9.87
C VAL A 367 -20.29 24.20 11.18
N LYS A 368 -21.58 23.86 11.31
CA LYS A 368 -22.30 23.92 12.59
C LYS A 368 -21.98 22.67 13.42
N LEU A 369 -21.49 22.88 14.63
CA LEU A 369 -21.15 21.81 15.56
C LEU A 369 -22.37 21.40 16.39
N PRO A 370 -22.51 20.11 16.75
CA PRO A 370 -23.48 19.71 17.75
C PRO A 370 -23.23 20.44 19.07
N LYS A 371 -24.31 20.64 19.83
CA LYS A 371 -24.27 21.32 21.13
C LYS A 371 -23.23 20.67 22.04
N GLY A 372 -22.31 21.49 22.55
CA GLY A 372 -21.22 21.03 23.40
C GLY A 372 -19.99 21.92 23.26
N LYS A 373 -18.94 21.54 24.01
CA LYS A 373 -17.59 22.09 23.86
C LYS A 373 -16.72 21.00 23.26
N TRP A 374 -15.96 21.38 22.25
CA TRP A 374 -15.08 20.49 21.51
C TRP A 374 -13.65 20.97 21.67
N LYS A 375 -12.69 20.04 21.74
CA LYS A 375 -11.27 20.32 21.81
C LYS A 375 -10.61 19.97 20.48
N THR A 376 -9.88 20.92 19.89
CA THR A 376 -9.07 20.72 18.67
C THR A 376 -7.76 19.97 18.98
N LEU A 377 -6.99 19.58 17.97
CA LEU A 377 -5.67 18.95 18.21
C LEU A 377 -4.68 19.90 18.91
N ASN A 378 -4.76 21.20 18.66
CA ASN A 378 -3.99 22.23 19.38
C ASN A 378 -4.43 22.44 20.83
N GLY A 379 -5.55 21.86 21.22
CA GLY A 379 -6.10 21.97 22.56
C GLY A 379 -7.03 23.16 22.79
N ASP A 380 -7.29 23.96 21.76
CA ASP A 380 -8.28 25.02 21.80
C ASP A 380 -9.69 24.46 22.00
N THR A 381 -10.54 25.24 22.67
CA THR A 381 -11.95 24.89 22.84
C THR A 381 -12.81 25.64 21.83
N VAL A 382 -13.60 24.90 21.05
CA VAL A 382 -14.55 25.45 20.08
C VAL A 382 -15.99 25.02 20.42
N SER A 383 -16.97 25.84 20.02
CA SER A 383 -18.40 25.57 20.23
C SER A 383 -19.26 26.30 19.20
N GLY A 384 -20.42 25.73 18.86
CA GLY A 384 -21.38 26.34 17.94
C GLY A 384 -21.00 26.16 16.48
N THR A 385 -19.88 26.72 16.05
CA THR A 385 -19.38 26.62 14.67
C THR A 385 -17.86 26.45 14.61
N VAL A 386 -17.36 25.87 13.52
CA VAL A 386 -15.94 25.88 13.16
C VAL A 386 -15.79 26.29 11.71
N VAL A 387 -14.79 27.11 11.43
CA VAL A 387 -14.46 27.59 10.08
C VAL A 387 -13.33 26.72 9.55
N LEU A 388 -13.54 26.07 8.41
CA LEU A 388 -12.52 25.29 7.71
C LEU A 388 -12.04 26.09 6.51
N GLN A 389 -10.75 26.43 6.53
CA GLN A 389 -10.08 27.09 5.40
C GLN A 389 -9.99 26.14 4.18
N PRO A 390 -9.64 26.65 2.99
CA PRO A 390 -9.32 25.78 1.86
C PRO A 390 -8.24 24.76 2.21
N ALA A 391 -8.35 23.53 1.68
CA ALA A 391 -7.40 22.43 1.90
C ALA A 391 -7.09 22.16 3.38
N SER A 392 -8.11 22.22 4.25
CA SER A 392 -7.98 22.06 5.71
C SER A 392 -8.87 20.95 6.28
N GLY A 393 -8.47 20.43 7.44
CA GLY A 393 -9.23 19.47 8.21
C GLY A 393 -9.26 19.88 9.68
N ALA A 394 -10.18 19.31 10.44
CA ALA A 394 -10.26 19.48 11.88
C ALA A 394 -10.57 18.14 12.55
N VAL A 395 -9.84 17.82 13.63
CA VAL A 395 -10.15 16.68 14.49
C VAL A 395 -10.62 17.20 15.84
N LEU A 396 -11.87 16.88 16.17
CA LEU A 396 -12.56 17.41 17.35
C LEU A 396 -12.85 16.30 18.35
N THR A 397 -12.39 16.47 19.58
CA THR A 397 -12.71 15.59 20.72
C THR A 397 -13.77 16.22 21.61
N LYS A 398 -14.66 15.39 22.17
CA LYS A 398 -15.61 15.84 23.20
C LYS A 398 -14.83 16.18 24.47
N LYS A 399 -15.15 17.33 25.07
CA LYS A 399 -14.60 17.73 26.37
C LYS A 399 -15.43 17.21 27.53
#